data_AF-A0ABC8KWD1-F1
#
_entry.id   AF-A0ABC8KWD1-F1
#
_cell.length_a   1.000
_cell.length_b   1.000
_cell.length_c   1.000
_cell.angle_alpha   90.00
_cell.angle_beta   90.00
_cell.angle_gamma   90.00
#
_symmetry.space_group_name_H-M   'P 1'
#
loop_
_entity.id
_entity.type
_entity.pdbx_description
1 polymer ?
#
loop_
_entity_poly.entity_id
_entity_poly.type
_entity_poly.pdbx_seq_one_letter_code
_entity_poly.pdbx_strand_id
1 'polypeptide(L)'
;MSRIHLSGVATSQRYTYSFCEEWHLAIDRIHDKVASEGINSFLTAVHGIVAQHDEEHKQKKRADSMLKEFEKKAASLRALVSMYSPYSVPESRKKNPVIEKRSKVEFLKVKAEEEKSKHEKAVSVTRAMTLNNFQMGFPHVFQAMVGFSSVCMQAFESVYNQAKCIGEEEQEEVKRLLP
;
A
#
# COMPACT_ATOMS: atom_id res chain seq x y z
N MET A 1 14.77 44.33 -47.81
CA MET A 1 14.29 42.99 -47.42
C MET A 1 15.05 42.38 -46.25
N SER A 2 16.40 42.42 -46.20
CA SER A 2 17.17 41.75 -45.15
C SER A 2 16.98 42.27 -43.71
N ARG A 3 16.77 43.58 -43.49
CA ARG A 3 16.57 44.14 -42.13
C ARG A 3 15.25 43.72 -41.47
N ILE A 4 14.18 43.56 -42.26
CA ILE A 4 12.85 43.14 -41.77
C ILE A 4 12.87 41.65 -41.39
N HIS A 5 13.66 40.85 -42.10
CA HIS A 5 13.82 39.43 -41.80
C HIS A 5 14.67 39.21 -40.53
N LEU A 6 15.75 39.99 -40.35
CA LEU A 6 16.57 39.99 -39.13
C LEU A 6 15.78 40.48 -37.90
N SER A 7 14.89 41.48 -38.04
CA SER A 7 14.06 41.93 -36.92
C SER A 7 13.01 40.90 -36.51
N GLY A 8 12.38 40.21 -37.47
CA GLY A 8 11.39 39.16 -37.19
C GLY A 8 11.98 37.91 -36.51
N VAL A 9 13.22 37.54 -36.86
CA VAL A 9 13.92 36.43 -36.18
C VAL A 9 14.32 36.82 -34.75
N ALA A 10 14.77 38.07 -34.54
CA ALA A 10 15.15 38.55 -33.21
C ALA A 10 13.96 38.71 -32.26
N THR A 11 12.79 39.12 -32.73
CA THR A 11 11.55 39.18 -31.93
C THR A 11 11.04 37.77 -31.60
N SER A 12 11.01 36.87 -32.57
CA SER A 12 10.61 35.46 -32.34
C SER A 12 11.50 34.77 -31.30
N GLN A 13 12.82 34.99 -31.34
CA GLN A 13 13.75 34.42 -30.37
C GLN A 13 13.55 34.97 -28.94
N ARG A 14 13.23 36.27 -28.80
CA ARG A 14 12.89 36.87 -27.49
C ARG A 14 11.58 36.33 -26.94
N TYR A 15 10.57 36.14 -27.79
CA TYR A 15 9.28 35.58 -27.41
C TYR A 15 9.44 34.15 -26.88
N THR A 16 10.19 33.28 -27.58
CA THR A 16 10.46 31.92 -27.11
C THR A 16 11.20 31.91 -25.77
N TYR A 17 12.19 32.80 -25.59
CA TYR A 17 12.92 32.90 -24.33
C TYR A 17 12.01 33.33 -23.16
N SER A 18 11.21 34.38 -23.36
CA SER A 18 10.25 34.88 -22.37
C SER A 18 9.22 33.81 -21.98
N PHE A 19 8.69 33.09 -22.97
CA PHE A 19 7.78 31.97 -22.73
C PHE A 19 8.43 30.87 -21.89
N CYS A 20 9.67 30.48 -22.21
CA CYS A 20 10.41 29.47 -21.44
C CYS A 20 10.69 29.93 -20.00
N GLU A 21 10.99 31.22 -19.80
CA GLU A 21 11.21 31.81 -18.48
C GLU A 21 9.92 31.78 -17.64
N GLU A 22 8.80 32.22 -18.20
CA GLU A 22 7.49 32.18 -17.51
C GLU A 22 7.03 30.73 -17.25
N TRP A 23 7.27 29.80 -18.18
CA TRP A 23 7.01 28.37 -17.95
C TRP A 23 7.83 27.82 -16.79
N HIS A 24 9.12 28.14 -16.75
CA HIS A 24 10.00 27.71 -15.68
C HIS A 24 9.55 28.28 -14.34
N LEU A 25 9.26 29.59 -14.27
CA LEU A 25 8.76 30.25 -13.07
C LEU A 25 7.41 29.68 -12.60
N ALA A 26 6.52 29.34 -13.53
CA ALA A 26 5.24 28.72 -13.20
C ALA A 26 5.45 27.34 -12.57
N ILE A 27 6.37 26.52 -13.09
CA ILE A 27 6.74 25.23 -12.51
C ILE A 27 7.34 25.41 -11.12
N ASP A 28 8.26 26.36 -10.94
CA ASP A 28 8.98 26.59 -9.68
C ASP A 28 8.02 27.04 -8.54
N ARG A 29 6.89 27.66 -8.89
CA ARG A 29 5.84 28.08 -7.96
C ARG A 29 4.86 26.97 -7.58
N ILE A 30 4.84 25.86 -8.32
CA ILE A 30 3.97 24.72 -7.99
C ILE A 30 4.56 23.99 -6.79
N HIS A 31 3.87 24.06 -5.66
CA HIS A 31 4.25 23.32 -4.46
C HIS A 31 3.58 21.95 -4.41
N ASP A 32 4.36 20.89 -4.22
CA ASP A 32 3.90 19.50 -4.13
C ASP A 32 3.73 19.01 -2.68
N LYS A 33 4.02 19.85 -1.68
CA LYS A 33 4.08 19.48 -0.26
C LYS A 33 2.84 18.73 0.23
N VAL A 34 1.64 19.21 -0.09
CA VAL A 34 0.39 18.56 0.35
C VAL A 34 0.20 17.20 -0.33
N ALA A 35 0.54 17.09 -1.62
CA ALA A 35 0.48 15.82 -2.35
C ALA A 35 1.50 14.80 -1.83
N SER A 36 2.74 15.23 -1.60
CA SER A 36 3.78 14.37 -1.05
C SER A 36 3.47 13.94 0.38
N GLU A 37 2.93 14.82 1.25
CA GLU A 37 2.44 14.46 2.58
C GLU A 37 1.30 13.44 2.51
N GLY A 38 0.33 13.63 1.61
CA GLY A 38 -0.76 12.67 1.41
C GLY A 38 -0.28 11.29 0.98
N ILE A 39 0.69 11.22 0.05
CA ILE A 39 1.32 9.97 -0.39
C ILE A 39 2.12 9.32 0.76
N ASN A 40 2.93 10.10 1.47
CA ASN A 40 3.76 9.59 2.57
C ASN A 40 2.93 9.05 3.74
N SER A 41 1.81 9.72 4.04
CA SER A 41 0.84 9.25 5.04
C SER A 41 0.24 7.91 4.63
N PHE A 42 -0.19 7.76 3.37
CA PHE A 42 -0.69 6.50 2.85
C PHE A 42 0.37 5.39 2.85
N LEU A 43 1.61 5.71 2.48
CA LEU A 43 2.73 4.77 2.53
C LEU A 43 2.98 4.25 3.96
N THR A 44 2.90 5.13 4.95
CA THR A 44 3.03 4.76 6.37
C THR A 44 1.94 3.78 6.79
N ALA A 45 0.70 4.01 6.37
CA ALA A 45 -0.41 3.09 6.59
C ALA A 45 -0.17 1.71 5.95
N VAL A 46 0.33 1.67 4.71
CA VAL A 46 0.70 0.42 4.01
C VAL A 46 1.81 -0.33 4.76
N HIS A 47 2.85 0.35 5.21
CA HIS A 47 3.91 -0.28 6.03
C HIS A 47 3.36 -0.88 7.33
N GLY A 48 2.42 -0.19 7.98
CA GLY A 48 1.73 -0.73 9.16
C GLY A 48 0.97 -2.02 8.84
N ILE A 49 0.27 -2.07 7.71
CA ILE A 49 -0.45 -3.28 7.26
C ILE A 49 0.53 -4.43 6.99
N VAL A 50 1.66 -4.16 6.33
CA VAL A 50 2.68 -5.19 6.06
C VAL A 50 3.24 -5.77 7.36
N ALA A 51 3.59 -4.92 8.32
CA ALA A 51 4.07 -5.36 9.63
C ALA A 51 3.01 -6.20 10.38
N GLN A 52 1.74 -5.81 10.30
CA GLN A 52 0.63 -6.57 10.90
C GLN A 52 0.43 -7.93 10.19
N HIS A 53 0.57 -7.98 8.87
CA HIS A 53 0.54 -9.21 8.09
C HIS A 53 1.65 -10.18 8.50
N ASP A 54 2.86 -9.69 8.78
CA ASP A 54 3.96 -10.51 9.27
C ASP A 54 3.65 -11.16 10.63
N GLU A 55 3.00 -10.42 11.53
CA GLU A 55 2.58 -10.98 12.83
C GLU A 55 1.48 -12.04 12.67
N GLU A 56 0.47 -11.77 11.84
CA GLU A 56 -0.54 -12.78 11.50
C GLU A 56 0.09 -14.05 10.92
N HIS A 57 1.07 -13.89 10.02
CA HIS A 57 1.76 -15.01 9.39
C HIS A 57 2.62 -15.80 10.39
N LYS A 58 3.31 -15.13 11.32
CA LYS A 58 4.01 -15.81 12.43
C LYS A 58 3.03 -16.60 13.29
N GLN A 59 1.88 -16.01 13.62
CA GLN A 59 0.86 -16.69 14.41
C GLN A 59 0.24 -17.89 13.67
N LYS A 60 0.04 -17.78 12.36
CA LYS A 60 -0.38 -18.90 11.50
C LYS A 60 0.62 -20.06 11.57
N LYS A 61 1.91 -19.79 11.40
CA LYS A 61 2.96 -20.83 11.50
C LYS A 61 2.95 -21.55 12.85
N ARG A 62 2.71 -20.81 13.95
CA ARG A 62 2.58 -21.41 15.30
C ARG A 62 1.36 -22.32 15.38
N ALA A 63 0.20 -21.86 14.91
CA ALA A 63 -1.03 -22.66 14.87
C ALA A 63 -0.86 -23.93 14.05
N ASP A 64 -0.32 -23.84 12.83
CA ASP A 64 -0.06 -24.97 11.94
C ASP A 64 0.92 -25.98 12.56
N SER A 65 1.98 -25.49 13.22
CA SER A 65 2.94 -26.34 13.90
C SER A 65 2.33 -27.10 15.08
N MET A 66 1.51 -26.44 15.90
CA MET A 66 0.84 -27.08 17.04
C MET A 66 -0.21 -28.09 16.58
N LEU A 67 -0.97 -27.77 15.52
CA LEU A 67 -1.92 -28.71 14.92
C LEU A 67 -1.20 -29.97 14.42
N LYS A 68 -0.08 -29.81 13.70
CA LYS A 68 0.72 -30.93 13.19
C LYS A 68 1.28 -31.80 14.33
N GLU A 69 1.73 -31.21 15.43
CA GLU A 69 2.19 -31.97 16.60
C GLU A 69 1.04 -32.76 17.23
N PHE A 70 -0.11 -32.12 17.44
CA PHE A 70 -1.31 -32.76 17.95
C PHE A 70 -1.72 -33.95 17.08
N GLU A 71 -1.83 -33.78 15.77
CA GLU A 71 -2.22 -34.83 14.82
C GLU A 71 -1.27 -36.03 14.87
N LYS A 72 0.05 -35.78 14.92
CA LYS A 72 1.06 -36.83 15.04
C LYS A 72 0.89 -37.64 16.33
N LYS A 73 0.65 -36.97 17.46
CA LYS A 73 0.46 -37.64 18.76
C LYS A 73 -0.87 -38.38 18.83
N ALA A 74 -1.94 -37.80 18.28
CA ALA A 74 -3.25 -38.44 18.17
C ALA A 74 -3.18 -39.71 17.29
N ALA A 75 -2.47 -39.67 16.16
CA ALA A 75 -2.24 -40.84 15.32
C ALA A 75 -1.47 -41.94 16.05
N SER A 76 -0.40 -41.59 16.78
CA SER A 76 0.37 -42.54 17.59
C SER A 76 -0.47 -43.19 18.70
N LEU A 77 -1.35 -42.43 19.35
CA LEU A 77 -2.29 -42.96 20.35
C LEU A 77 -3.27 -43.95 19.72
N ARG A 78 -3.86 -43.61 18.56
CA ARG A 78 -4.78 -44.51 17.84
C ARG A 78 -4.09 -45.84 17.48
N ALA A 79 -2.85 -45.78 17.00
CA ALA A 79 -2.06 -46.98 16.71
C ALA A 79 -1.81 -47.83 17.97
N LEU A 80 -1.45 -47.20 19.09
CA LEU A 80 -1.23 -47.92 20.35
C LEU A 80 -2.50 -48.58 20.87
N VAL A 81 -3.63 -47.87 20.85
CA VAL A 81 -4.92 -48.42 21.28
C VAL A 81 -5.33 -49.59 20.40
N SER A 82 -5.10 -49.52 19.09
CA SER A 82 -5.36 -50.62 18.15
C SER A 82 -4.55 -51.89 18.48
N MET A 83 -3.30 -51.75 18.95
CA MET A 83 -2.47 -52.89 19.36
C MET A 83 -2.87 -53.46 20.73
N TYR A 84 -3.52 -52.69 21.59
CA TYR A 84 -4.10 -53.18 22.84
C TYR A 84 -5.45 -53.86 22.54
N SER A 85 -5.40 -55.16 22.25
CA SER A 85 -6.57 -56.02 22.05
C SER A 85 -7.50 -56.01 23.30
N PRO A 86 -8.83 -56.16 23.15
CA PRO A 86 -9.75 -56.35 24.28
C PRO A 86 -9.40 -57.54 25.20
N TYR A 87 -8.51 -58.44 24.76
CA TYR A 87 -8.12 -59.67 25.45
C TYR A 87 -6.79 -59.59 26.22
N SER A 88 -6.07 -58.45 26.21
CA SER A 88 -4.83 -58.31 26.99
C SER A 88 -5.13 -57.95 28.44
N VAL A 89 -5.13 -58.95 29.33
CA VAL A 89 -5.22 -58.76 30.79
C VAL A 89 -3.95 -58.05 31.28
N PRO A 90 -4.02 -56.84 31.88
CA PRO A 90 -2.84 -56.18 32.41
C PRO A 90 -2.56 -56.69 33.83
N GLU A 91 -1.80 -57.77 33.94
CA GLU A 91 -1.12 -58.11 35.18
C GLU A 91 0.07 -57.14 35.35
N SER A 92 -0.16 -56.02 36.03
CA SER A 92 0.80 -55.32 36.90
C SER A 92 0.39 -53.86 37.08
N ARG A 93 0.59 -53.38 38.31
CA ARG A 93 0.39 -52.02 38.81
C ARG A 93 1.36 -50.99 38.18
N LYS A 94 1.51 -50.99 36.86
CA LYS A 94 2.24 -49.97 36.09
C LYS A 94 1.20 -49.06 35.45
N LYS A 95 1.30 -47.75 35.69
CA LYS A 95 0.45 -46.71 35.08
C LYS A 95 0.17 -47.05 33.61
N ASN A 96 -1.10 -47.19 33.24
CA ASN A 96 -1.47 -47.60 31.90
C ASN A 96 -0.92 -46.57 30.88
N PRO A 97 0.04 -46.95 30.01
CA PRO A 97 0.69 -46.04 29.08
C PRO A 97 -0.29 -45.40 28.08
N VAL A 98 -1.47 -45.99 27.89
CA VAL A 98 -2.58 -45.43 27.11
C VAL A 98 -3.21 -44.22 27.81
N ILE A 99 -3.38 -44.27 29.13
CA ILE A 99 -3.99 -43.17 29.91
C ILE A 99 -3.07 -41.94 29.88
N GLU A 100 -1.77 -42.14 30.13
CA GLU A 100 -0.80 -41.05 30.12
C GLU A 100 -0.67 -40.40 28.72
N LYS A 101 -0.61 -41.22 27.66
CA LYS A 101 -0.60 -40.70 26.28
C LYS A 101 -1.91 -39.99 25.91
N ARG A 102 -3.06 -40.47 26.39
CA ARG A 102 -4.36 -39.81 26.19
C ARG A 102 -4.37 -38.42 26.84
N SER A 103 -3.91 -38.28 28.08
CA SER A 103 -3.79 -36.98 28.74
C SER A 103 -2.88 -36.01 27.97
N LYS A 104 -1.76 -36.50 27.41
CA LYS A 104 -0.86 -35.66 26.61
C LYS A 104 -1.50 -35.21 25.29
N VAL A 105 -2.26 -36.09 24.62
CA VAL A 105 -3.00 -35.74 23.39
C VAL A 105 -4.07 -34.69 23.68
N GLU A 106 -4.82 -34.84 24.77
CA GLU A 106 -5.84 -33.84 25.15
C GLU A 106 -5.22 -32.48 25.47
N PHE A 107 -4.10 -32.46 26.19
CA PHE A 107 -3.36 -31.23 26.42
C PHE A 107 -2.92 -30.54 25.12
N LEU A 108 -2.39 -31.30 24.16
CA LEU A 108 -1.99 -30.76 22.86
C LEU A 108 -3.18 -30.27 22.03
N LYS A 109 -4.34 -30.93 22.15
CA LYS A 109 -5.58 -30.50 21.50
C LYS A 109 -5.99 -29.11 21.98
N VAL A 110 -6.06 -28.92 23.30
CA VAL A 110 -6.40 -27.62 23.90
C VAL A 110 -5.41 -26.54 23.44
N LYS A 111 -4.11 -26.86 23.38
CA LYS A 111 -3.11 -25.91 22.86
C LYS A 111 -3.25 -25.60 21.37
N ALA A 112 -3.57 -26.59 20.54
CA ALA A 112 -3.81 -26.35 19.12
C ALA A 112 -5.06 -25.47 18.90
N GLU A 113 -6.13 -25.68 19.67
CA GLU A 113 -7.33 -24.84 19.65
C GLU A 113 -7.04 -23.40 20.13
N GLU A 114 -6.23 -23.25 21.18
CA GLU A 114 -5.79 -21.94 21.68
C GLU A 114 -5.00 -21.16 20.61
N GLU A 115 -4.02 -21.79 19.97
CA GLU A 115 -3.21 -21.15 18.92
C GLU A 115 -4.03 -20.85 17.66
N LYS A 116 -5.00 -21.70 17.31
CA LYS A 116 -5.96 -21.44 16.23
C LYS A 116 -6.80 -20.19 16.53
N SER A 117 -7.34 -20.08 17.74
CA SER A 117 -8.13 -18.89 18.14
C SER A 117 -7.29 -17.61 18.08
N LYS A 118 -6.02 -17.66 18.50
CA LYS A 118 -5.08 -16.54 18.35
C LYS A 118 -4.85 -16.16 16.88
N HIS A 119 -4.72 -17.15 15.99
CA HIS A 119 -4.59 -16.88 14.55
C HIS A 119 -5.86 -16.23 13.97
N GLU A 120 -7.05 -16.73 14.30
CA GLU A 120 -8.33 -16.15 13.86
C GLU A 120 -8.48 -14.69 14.34
N LYS A 121 -8.06 -14.40 15.57
CA LYS A 121 -8.03 -13.04 16.10
C LYS A 121 -7.04 -12.16 15.33
N ALA A 122 -5.84 -12.65 15.04
CA ALA A 122 -4.85 -11.92 14.25
C ALA A 122 -5.38 -11.58 12.85
N VAL A 123 -6.03 -12.54 12.18
CA VAL A 123 -6.70 -12.33 10.88
C VAL A 123 -7.75 -11.22 10.97
N SER A 124 -8.58 -11.23 12.01
CA SER A 124 -9.60 -10.19 12.21
C SER A 124 -8.97 -8.81 12.38
N VAL A 125 -7.90 -8.70 13.17
CA VAL A 125 -7.15 -7.45 13.37
C VAL A 125 -6.54 -6.96 12.06
N THR A 126 -5.84 -7.81 11.30
CA THR A 126 -5.23 -7.44 10.02
C THR A 126 -6.29 -6.94 9.03
N ARG A 127 -7.42 -7.63 8.93
CA ARG A 127 -8.52 -7.22 8.04
C ARG A 127 -9.10 -5.87 8.42
N ALA A 128 -9.39 -5.67 9.71
CA ALA A 128 -9.93 -4.41 10.21
C ALA A 128 -8.94 -3.26 9.99
N MET A 129 -7.66 -3.48 10.30
CA MET A 129 -6.59 -2.50 10.09
C MET A 129 -6.45 -2.14 8.61
N THR A 130 -6.46 -3.12 7.72
CA THR A 130 -6.36 -2.91 6.26
C THR A 130 -7.53 -2.07 5.75
N LEU A 131 -8.75 -2.46 6.11
CA LEU A 131 -9.95 -1.74 5.69
C LEU A 131 -9.95 -0.29 6.19
N ASN A 132 -9.68 -0.08 7.48
CA ASN A 132 -9.69 1.26 8.07
C ASN A 132 -8.64 2.18 7.44
N ASN A 133 -7.42 1.68 7.23
CA ASN A 133 -6.35 2.45 6.61
C ASN A 133 -6.69 2.84 5.17
N PHE A 134 -7.32 1.95 4.40
CA PHE A 134 -7.75 2.27 3.04
C PHE A 134 -8.92 3.25 3.02
N GLN A 135 -9.92 3.06 3.87
CA GLN A 135 -11.07 3.96 3.97
C GLN A 135 -10.66 5.38 4.35
N MET A 136 -9.65 5.54 5.20
CA MET A 136 -9.17 6.86 5.63
C MET A 136 -8.07 7.42 4.72
N GLY A 137 -7.18 6.56 4.22
CA GLY A 137 -6.00 6.96 3.46
C GLY A 137 -6.29 7.31 2.01
N PHE A 138 -7.16 6.55 1.33
CA PHE A 138 -7.45 6.81 -0.09
C PHE A 138 -8.10 8.17 -0.34
N PRO A 139 -9.13 8.60 0.41
CA PRO A 139 -9.72 9.90 0.20
C PRO A 139 -8.69 11.03 0.34
N HIS A 140 -7.83 10.95 1.37
CA HIS A 140 -6.83 11.98 1.62
C HIS A 140 -5.80 12.09 0.50
N VAL A 141 -5.22 10.97 0.06
CA VAL A 141 -4.22 10.98 -1.02
C VAL A 141 -4.85 11.41 -2.35
N PHE A 142 -6.08 10.95 -2.66
CA PHE A 142 -6.75 11.35 -3.89
C PHE A 142 -7.12 12.83 -3.89
N GLN A 143 -7.61 13.37 -2.78
CA GLN A 143 -7.88 14.80 -2.66
C GLN A 143 -6.61 15.63 -2.82
N ALA A 144 -5.50 15.22 -2.21
CA ALA A 144 -4.22 15.91 -2.35
C ALA A 144 -3.71 15.89 -3.79
N MET A 145 -3.83 14.76 -4.49
CA MET A 145 -3.42 14.61 -5.88
C MET A 145 -4.31 15.42 -6.84
N VAL A 146 -5.62 15.42 -6.63
CA VAL A 146 -6.56 16.25 -7.41
C VAL A 146 -6.25 17.74 -7.22
N GLY A 147 -6.03 18.17 -5.98
CA GLY A 147 -5.65 19.55 -5.66
C GLY A 147 -4.35 19.96 -6.35
N PHE A 148 -3.31 19.13 -6.25
CA PHE A 148 -2.03 19.35 -6.93
C PHE A 148 -2.19 19.44 -8.45
N SER A 149 -2.94 18.52 -9.05
CA SER A 149 -3.18 18.49 -10.50
C SER A 149 -3.93 19.74 -10.97
N SER A 150 -4.88 20.22 -10.17
CA SER A 150 -5.60 21.47 -10.44
C SER A 150 -4.67 22.69 -10.40
N VAL A 151 -3.75 22.76 -9.42
CA VAL A 151 -2.75 23.83 -9.33
C VAL A 151 -1.82 23.80 -10.56
N CYS A 152 -1.35 22.62 -10.98
CA CYS A 152 -0.55 22.47 -12.19
C CYS A 152 -1.30 22.97 -13.43
N MET A 153 -2.55 22.55 -13.60
CA MET A 153 -3.39 22.96 -14.72
C MET A 153 -3.56 24.48 -14.77
N GLN A 154 -3.88 25.12 -13.64
CA GLN A 154 -4.03 26.57 -13.56
C GLN A 154 -2.73 27.31 -13.90
N ALA A 155 -1.59 26.81 -13.42
CA ALA A 155 -0.28 27.39 -13.72
C ALA A 155 0.02 27.33 -15.22
N PHE A 156 -0.17 26.17 -15.86
CA PHE A 156 0.10 26.01 -17.29
C PHE A 156 -0.89 26.77 -18.18
N GLU A 157 -2.17 26.76 -17.84
CA GLU A 157 -3.17 27.58 -18.55
C GLU A 157 -2.86 29.06 -18.47
N SER A 158 -2.38 29.55 -17.32
CA SER A 158 -1.99 30.96 -17.16
C SER A 158 -0.87 31.34 -18.14
N VAL A 159 0.21 30.55 -18.19
CA VAL A 159 1.33 30.85 -19.10
C VAL A 159 0.92 30.68 -20.56
N TYR A 160 0.13 29.66 -20.89
CA TYR A 160 -0.40 29.48 -22.24
C TYR A 160 -1.24 30.67 -22.71
N ASN A 161 -2.15 31.16 -21.85
CA ASN A 161 -3.01 32.29 -22.19
C ASN A 161 -2.20 33.59 -22.34
N GLN A 162 -1.19 33.83 -21.50
CA GLN A 162 -0.29 34.97 -21.65
C GLN A 162 0.47 34.91 -22.99
N ALA A 163 1.03 33.75 -23.33
CA ALA A 163 1.72 33.54 -24.59
C ALA A 163 0.79 33.83 -25.78
N LYS A 164 -0.45 33.33 -25.72
CA LYS A 164 -1.46 33.54 -26.75
C LYS A 164 -1.80 35.02 -26.93
N CYS A 165 -2.05 35.77 -25.85
CA CYS A 165 -2.35 37.20 -25.93
C CYS A 165 -1.22 38.00 -26.59
N ILE A 166 0.04 37.72 -26.23
CA ILE A 166 1.20 38.39 -26.83
C ILE A 166 1.28 38.09 -28.34
N GLY A 167 0.99 36.86 -28.77
CA GLY A 167 0.98 36.49 -30.19
C GLY A 167 -0.15 37.16 -31.00
N GLU A 168 -1.29 37.44 -30.38
CA GLU A 168 -2.41 38.16 -31.00
C GLU A 168 -2.11 39.67 -31.15
N GLU A 169 -1.43 40.28 -30.16
CA GLU A 169 -0.99 41.68 -30.21
C GLU A 169 0.07 41.93 -31.30
N GLU A 170 1.05 41.03 -31.45
CA GLU A 170 2.05 41.13 -32.51
C GLU A 170 1.42 41.01 -33.92
N GLN A 171 0.40 40.17 -34.09
CA GLN A 171 -0.32 40.07 -35.37
C GLN A 171 -1.14 41.33 -35.69
N GLU A 172 -1.74 41.97 -34.68
CA GLU A 172 -2.47 43.23 -34.86
C GLU A 172 -1.54 44.42 -35.17
N GLU A 173 -0.39 44.52 -34.50
CA GLU A 173 0.61 45.55 -34.83
C GLU A 173 1.15 45.38 -36.25
N VAL A 174 1.45 44.16 -36.69
CA VAL A 174 1.92 43.89 -38.06
C VAL A 174 0.85 44.29 -39.09
N LYS A 175 -0.43 44.05 -38.83
CA LYS A 175 -1.54 44.48 -39.71
C LYS A 175 -1.69 46.00 -39.77
N ARG A 176 -1.48 46.72 -38.67
CA ARG A 176 -1.54 48.20 -38.64
C ARG A 176 -0.37 48.87 -39.37
N LEU A 177 0.76 48.19 -39.48
CA LEU A 177 1.99 48.70 -40.11
C LEU A 177 2.08 48.38 -41.61
N LEU A 178 1.16 47.58 -42.15
CA LEU A 178 1.05 47.29 -43.59
C LEU A 178 -0.04 48.20 -44.22
N PRO A 179 0.27 48.98 -45.26
CA PRO A 179 -0.69 49.88 -45.93
C PRO A 179 -1.71 49.15 -46.80
#